data_AF-H9FG75-F1
#
_entry.id   AF-H9FG75-F1
#
_cell.length_a   1.000
_cell.length_b   1.000
_cell.length_c   1.000
_cell.angle_alpha   90.00
_cell.angle_beta   90.00
_cell.angle_gamma   90.00
#
_symmetry.space_group_name_H-M   'P 1'
#
loop_
_entity.id
_entity.type
_entity.pdbx_description
1 polymer ?
#
loop_
_entity_poly.entity_id
_entity_poly.type
_entity_poly.pdbx_seq_one_letter_code
_entity_poly.pdbx_strand_id
1 'polypeptide(L)'
;VIEVTSFVSSRWVPQMADHTEVMKGIHQYPGVRYPVLTPNLQGFHRAVAAGATEISVFGAASESFSKKNINCSIEESMGKFEEVVKSARHMNIPARGYVSCALGCPYEGIITPQKVTEVSKRLYSR
;
A
#
# COMPACT_ATOMS: atom_id res chain seq x y z
N VAL A 1 8.39 -5.87 -13.39
CA VAL A 1 7.75 -4.99 -12.39
C VAL A 1 8.71 -4.86 -11.23
N ILE A 2 9.02 -3.64 -10.80
CA ILE A 2 9.96 -3.35 -9.71
C ILE A 2 9.26 -2.40 -8.73
N GLU A 3 9.05 -2.81 -7.49
CA GLU A 3 8.53 -1.89 -6.47
C GLU A 3 9.67 -0.98 -6.02
N VAL A 4 9.57 0.31 -6.34
CA VAL A 4 10.72 1.23 -6.30
C VAL A 4 10.99 1.74 -4.90
N THR A 5 9.95 2.17 -4.20
CA THR A 5 10.06 2.81 -2.90
C THR A 5 8.69 2.91 -2.22
N SER A 6 8.66 3.53 -1.04
CA SER A 6 7.47 3.71 -0.23
C SER A 6 7.33 5.17 0.23
N PHE A 7 6.23 5.82 -0.13
CA PHE A 7 5.86 7.18 0.30
C PHE A 7 5.22 7.16 1.69
N VAL A 8 5.96 6.61 2.65
CA VAL A 8 5.62 6.56 4.09
C VAL A 8 6.29 7.72 4.82
N SER A 9 5.89 7.94 6.07
CA SER A 9 6.55 8.93 6.91
C SER A 9 7.96 8.46 7.30
N SER A 10 8.96 9.29 6.98
CA SER A 10 10.37 9.08 7.34
C SER A 10 10.62 9.00 8.84
N ARG A 11 9.71 9.54 9.66
CA ARG A 11 9.77 9.39 11.12
C ARG A 11 9.60 7.92 11.54
N TRP A 12 8.74 7.19 10.84
CA TRP A 12 8.44 5.79 11.16
C TRP A 12 9.34 4.83 10.40
N VAL A 13 9.70 5.18 9.15
CA VAL A 13 10.57 4.36 8.30
C VAL A 13 11.68 5.23 7.69
N PRO A 14 12.76 5.52 8.44
CA PRO A 14 13.85 6.38 7.98
C PRO A 14 14.54 5.87 6.71
N GLN A 15 14.55 4.55 6.50
CA GLN A 15 15.16 3.91 5.34
C GLN A 15 14.50 4.30 4.02
N MET A 16 13.26 4.79 4.05
CA MET A 16 12.51 5.24 2.87
C MET A 16 12.42 6.77 2.79
N ALA A 17 13.23 7.51 3.55
CA ALA A 17 13.12 8.97 3.64
C ALA A 17 13.40 9.70 2.31
N ASP A 18 14.18 9.08 1.43
CA ASP A 18 14.59 9.55 0.11
C ASP A 18 13.65 9.09 -1.03
N HIS A 19 12.44 8.66 -0.69
CA HIS A 19 11.47 8.12 -1.64
C HIS A 19 11.19 9.04 -2.85
N THR A 20 11.30 10.36 -2.67
CA THR A 20 11.04 11.34 -3.73
C THR A 20 12.21 11.40 -4.72
N GLU A 21 13.41 11.45 -4.18
CA GLU A 21 14.67 11.51 -4.90
C GLU A 21 14.89 10.23 -5.70
N VAL A 22 14.60 9.07 -5.10
CA VAL A 22 14.67 7.77 -5.77
C VAL A 22 13.67 7.72 -6.93
N MET A 23 12.39 8.03 -6.70
CA MET A 23 11.38 7.94 -7.77
C MET A 23 11.68 8.87 -8.95
N LYS A 24 12.22 10.07 -8.69
CA LYS A 24 12.63 11.03 -9.73
C LYS A 24 13.96 10.67 -10.39
N GLY A 25 14.84 9.97 -9.69
CA GLY A 25 16.21 9.67 -10.12
C GLY A 25 16.35 8.40 -10.95
N ILE A 26 15.41 7.47 -10.86
CA ILE A 26 15.49 6.22 -11.63
C ILE A 26 15.27 6.45 -13.13
N HIS A 27 15.99 5.68 -13.95
CA HIS A 27 15.67 5.55 -15.36
C HIS A 27 14.53 4.54 -15.54
N GLN A 28 13.43 4.99 -16.16
CA GLN A 28 12.27 4.14 -16.45
C GLN A 28 12.41 3.50 -17.83
N TYR A 29 12.53 2.18 -17.87
CA TYR A 29 12.62 1.44 -19.11
C TYR A 29 11.23 1.14 -19.70
N PRO A 30 11.05 1.26 -21.03
CA PRO A 30 9.82 0.85 -21.68
C PRO A 30 9.40 -0.59 -21.34
N GLY A 31 8.12 -0.80 -21.04
CA GLY A 31 7.57 -2.10 -20.67
C GLY A 31 7.81 -2.54 -19.22
N VAL A 32 8.59 -1.78 -18.43
CA VAL A 32 8.77 -2.04 -16.99
C VAL A 32 7.81 -1.15 -16.20
N ARG A 33 7.12 -1.75 -15.22
CA ARG A 33 6.28 -1.01 -14.27
C ARG A 33 6.99 -0.78 -12.95
N TYR A 34 6.77 0.39 -12.38
CA TYR A 34 7.47 0.92 -11.20
C TYR A 34 6.50 1.33 -10.09
N PRO A 35 5.75 0.39 -9.49
CA PRO A 35 4.85 0.70 -8.39
C PRO A 35 5.59 1.28 -7.17
N VAL A 36 4.88 2.13 -6.43
CA VAL A 36 5.33 2.65 -5.12
C VAL A 36 4.26 2.51 -4.06
N LEU A 37 4.66 2.26 -2.82
CA LEU A 37 3.73 2.08 -1.72
C LEU A 37 3.17 3.43 -1.24
N THR A 38 1.85 3.55 -1.15
CA THR A 38 1.15 4.77 -0.72
C THR A 38 0.13 4.45 0.38
N PRO A 39 0.52 4.55 1.68
CA PRO A 39 -0.33 4.13 2.80
C PRO A 39 -1.53 5.06 3.08
N ASN A 40 -1.50 6.28 2.54
CA ASN A 40 -2.51 7.31 2.77
C ASN A 40 -2.51 8.33 1.62
N LEU A 41 -3.50 9.22 1.63
CA LEU A 41 -3.72 10.19 0.56
C LEU A 41 -2.58 11.20 0.41
N GLN A 42 -1.92 11.59 1.52
CA GLN A 42 -0.76 12.48 1.46
C GLN A 42 0.44 11.83 0.76
N GLY A 43 0.72 10.56 1.08
CA GLY A 43 1.76 9.77 0.42
C GLY A 43 1.45 9.56 -1.06
N PHE A 44 0.18 9.30 -1.39
CA PHE A 44 -0.30 9.21 -2.77
C PHE A 44 -0.03 10.48 -3.58
N HIS A 45 -0.41 11.66 -3.07
CA HIS A 45 -0.17 12.91 -3.79
C HIS A 45 1.32 13.19 -4.01
N ARG A 46 2.17 12.86 -3.03
CA ARG A 46 3.63 12.97 -3.17
C ARG A 46 4.18 11.99 -4.21
N ALA A 47 3.69 10.75 -4.23
CA ALA A 47 4.06 9.76 -5.23
C ALA A 47 3.75 10.22 -6.64
N VAL A 48 2.52 10.71 -6.86
CA VAL A 48 2.09 11.26 -8.14
C VAL A 48 2.94 12.48 -8.54
N ALA A 49 3.20 13.41 -7.61
CA ALA A 49 4.06 14.56 -7.87
C ALA A 49 5.53 14.17 -8.16
N ALA A 50 5.96 12.98 -7.72
CA ALA A 50 7.27 12.42 -8.04
C ALA A 50 7.30 11.62 -9.35
N GLY A 51 6.17 11.47 -10.05
CA GLY A 51 6.07 10.77 -11.33
C GLY A 51 5.69 9.30 -11.23
N ALA A 52 5.15 8.84 -10.10
CA ALA A 52 4.65 7.47 -9.99
C ALA A 52 3.43 7.24 -10.90
N THR A 53 3.46 6.15 -11.66
CA THR A 53 2.40 5.75 -12.60
C THR A 53 1.66 4.48 -12.18
N GLU A 54 2.06 3.85 -11.08
CA GLU A 54 1.39 2.71 -10.44
C GLU A 54 1.60 2.84 -8.93
N ILE A 55 0.60 2.48 -8.13
CA ILE A 55 0.68 2.56 -6.68
C ILE A 55 0.36 1.21 -6.03
N SER A 56 0.77 1.04 -4.78
CA SER A 56 0.36 -0.08 -3.95
C SER A 56 -0.18 0.36 -2.58
N VAL A 57 -1.17 -0.39 -2.09
CA VAL A 57 -1.74 -0.26 -0.74
C VAL A 57 -1.62 -1.61 -0.03
N PHE A 58 -1.60 -1.60 1.30
CA PHE A 58 -1.41 -2.84 2.08
C PHE A 58 -2.43 -2.96 3.20
N GLY A 59 -3.22 -4.02 3.17
CA GLY A 59 -4.07 -4.45 4.28
C GLY A 59 -3.44 -5.61 5.06
N ALA A 60 -4.12 -6.03 6.11
CA ALA A 60 -3.78 -7.22 6.87
C ALA A 60 -5.04 -8.06 7.13
N ALA A 61 -4.88 -9.37 7.22
CA ALA A 61 -5.94 -10.29 7.63
C ALA A 61 -6.02 -10.49 9.17
N SER A 62 -5.22 -9.75 9.93
CA SER A 62 -5.14 -9.81 11.40
C SER A 62 -5.31 -8.42 12.01
N GLU A 63 -6.20 -8.31 13.00
CA GLU A 63 -6.47 -7.06 13.71
C GLU A 63 -5.27 -6.63 14.56
N SER A 64 -4.68 -7.58 15.29
CA SER A 64 -3.48 -7.33 16.10
C SER A 64 -2.30 -6.87 15.24
N PHE A 65 -2.13 -7.46 14.05
CA PHE A 65 -1.08 -7.03 13.12
C PHE A 65 -1.36 -5.61 12.61
N SER A 66 -2.60 -5.33 12.18
CA SER A 66 -3.00 -4.00 11.72
C SER A 66 -2.76 -2.92 12.80
N LYS A 67 -3.24 -3.16 14.03
CA LYS A 67 -3.06 -2.23 15.14
C LYS A 67 -1.58 -1.99 15.46
N LYS A 68 -0.73 -3.02 15.41
CA LYS A 68 0.70 -2.85 15.71
C LYS A 68 1.50 -2.19 14.58
N ASN A 69 1.11 -2.38 13.32
CA ASN A 69 1.86 -1.85 12.17
C ASN A 69 1.41 -0.45 11.75
N ILE A 70 0.11 -0.18 11.78
CA ILE A 70 -0.48 1.07 11.28
C ILE A 70 -1.37 1.79 12.30
N ASN A 71 -1.41 1.29 13.55
CA ASN A 71 -2.15 1.89 14.66
C ASN A 71 -3.65 2.10 14.38
N CYS A 72 -4.26 1.20 13.60
CA CYS A 72 -5.69 1.17 13.35
C CYS A 72 -6.19 -0.25 13.09
N SER A 73 -7.50 -0.44 13.20
CA SER A 73 -8.20 -1.67 12.81
C SER A 73 -8.14 -1.92 11.31
N ILE A 74 -8.49 -3.14 10.91
CA ILE A 74 -8.64 -3.48 9.49
C ILE A 74 -9.68 -2.56 8.83
N GLU A 75 -10.82 -2.34 9.48
CA GLU A 75 -11.89 -1.49 8.94
C GLU A 75 -11.44 -0.05 8.66
N GLU A 76 -10.77 0.57 9.65
CA GLU A 76 -10.24 1.93 9.52
C GLU A 76 -9.18 2.02 8.42
N SER A 77 -8.32 0.99 8.29
CA SER A 77 -7.31 0.94 7.24
C SER A 77 -7.96 0.86 5.85
N MET A 78 -9.03 0.06 5.70
CA MET A 78 -9.76 -0.09 4.45
C MET A 78 -10.42 1.22 4.03
N GLY A 79 -10.96 2.00 4.97
CA GLY A 79 -11.50 3.33 4.69
C GLY A 79 -10.43 4.27 4.10
N LYS A 80 -9.22 4.30 4.69
CA LYS A 80 -8.11 5.11 4.17
C LYS A 80 -7.65 4.66 2.78
N PHE A 81 -7.57 3.35 2.55
CA PHE A 81 -7.17 2.81 1.24
C PHE A 81 -8.22 3.08 0.17
N GLU A 82 -9.50 3.10 0.53
CA GLU A 82 -10.58 3.42 -0.39
C GLU A 82 -10.43 4.85 -0.95
N GLU A 83 -10.06 5.83 -0.12
CA GLU A 83 -9.80 7.19 -0.58
C GLU A 83 -8.62 7.26 -1.56
N VAL A 84 -7.54 6.53 -1.26
CA VAL A 84 -6.35 6.44 -2.12
C VAL A 84 -6.68 5.78 -3.46
N VAL A 85 -7.33 4.63 -3.45
CA VAL A 85 -7.69 3.87 -4.66
C VAL A 85 -8.69 4.64 -5.51
N LYS A 86 -9.68 5.31 -4.89
CA LYS A 86 -10.59 6.22 -5.61
C LYS A 86 -9.79 7.33 -6.29
N SER A 87 -8.87 7.98 -5.58
CA SER A 87 -8.06 9.07 -6.14
C SER A 87 -7.19 8.58 -7.31
N ALA A 88 -6.56 7.42 -7.16
CA ALA A 88 -5.78 6.77 -8.21
C ALA A 88 -6.64 6.47 -9.46
N ARG A 89 -7.86 5.94 -9.27
CA ARG A 89 -8.80 5.67 -10.37
C ARG A 89 -9.18 6.94 -11.13
N HIS A 90 -9.47 8.04 -10.45
CA HIS A 90 -9.78 9.31 -11.12
C HIS A 90 -8.63 9.82 -12.00
N MET A 91 -7.39 9.40 -11.69
CA MET A 91 -6.19 9.74 -12.44
C MET A 91 -5.74 8.65 -13.42
N ASN A 92 -6.52 7.57 -13.58
CA ASN A 92 -6.16 6.37 -14.37
C ASN A 92 -4.84 5.71 -13.91
N ILE A 93 -4.52 5.81 -12.62
CA ILE A 93 -3.34 5.19 -12.02
C ILE A 93 -3.74 3.80 -11.49
N PRO A 94 -3.15 2.70 -12.00
CA PRO A 94 -3.39 1.36 -11.47
C PRO A 94 -2.94 1.24 -10.01
N ALA A 95 -3.73 0.52 -9.23
CA ALA A 95 -3.46 0.24 -7.82
C ALA A 95 -3.31 -1.27 -7.57
N ARG A 96 -2.32 -1.64 -6.77
CA ARG A 96 -2.06 -3.00 -6.31
C ARG A 96 -2.38 -3.14 -4.82
N GLY A 97 -3.09 -4.19 -4.44
CA GLY A 97 -3.37 -4.52 -3.04
C GLY A 97 -2.45 -5.62 -2.50
N TYR A 98 -1.91 -5.42 -1.30
CA TYR A 98 -1.24 -6.47 -0.51
C TYR A 98 -2.11 -6.87 0.68
N VAL A 99 -2.05 -8.15 1.07
CA VAL A 99 -2.71 -8.67 2.29
C VAL A 99 -1.68 -9.39 3.14
N SER A 100 -1.26 -8.73 4.21
CA SER A 100 -0.37 -9.32 5.22
C SER A 100 -1.08 -10.37 6.06
N CYS A 101 -0.29 -11.29 6.62
CA CYS A 101 -0.76 -12.39 7.48
C CYS A 101 -1.69 -13.41 6.77
N ALA A 102 -1.59 -13.55 5.46
CA ALA A 102 -2.42 -14.48 4.70
C ALA A 102 -2.28 -15.97 5.12
N LEU A 103 -1.10 -16.36 5.62
CA LEU A 103 -0.81 -17.74 6.05
C LEU A 103 -0.57 -17.86 7.56
N GLY A 104 -0.92 -16.82 8.32
CA GLY A 104 -0.67 -16.76 9.75
C GLY A 104 -0.20 -15.38 10.21
N CYS A 105 -0.43 -15.08 11.48
CA CYS A 105 -0.07 -13.85 12.13
C CYS A 105 0.93 -14.13 13.27
N PRO A 106 1.99 -13.33 13.42
CA PRO A 106 2.92 -13.47 14.54
C PRO A 106 2.31 -13.15 15.92
N TYR A 107 1.10 -12.58 15.96
CA TYR A 107 0.41 -12.21 17.20
C TYR A 107 -0.82 -13.07 17.49
N GLU A 108 -1.60 -13.41 16.47
CA GLU A 108 -2.86 -14.16 16.60
C GLU A 108 -2.71 -15.64 16.20
N GLY A 109 -1.55 -16.04 15.65
CA GLY A 109 -1.31 -17.40 15.18
C GLY A 109 -2.05 -17.68 13.89
N ILE A 110 -2.99 -18.62 13.92
CA ILE A 110 -3.68 -19.10 12.73
C ILE A 110 -4.67 -18.03 12.23
N ILE A 111 -4.58 -17.70 10.93
CA ILE A 111 -5.55 -16.85 10.23
C ILE A 111 -6.38 -17.73 9.30
N THR A 112 -7.70 -17.60 9.37
CA THR A 112 -8.59 -18.41 8.53
C THR A 112 -8.57 -17.92 7.08
N PRO A 113 -8.62 -18.82 6.07
CA PRO A 113 -8.68 -18.44 4.67
C PRO A 113 -9.86 -17.51 4.35
N GLN A 114 -10.97 -17.64 5.07
CA GLN A 114 -12.14 -16.77 4.94
C GLN A 114 -11.80 -15.32 5.27
N LYS A 115 -10.98 -15.05 6.29
CA LYS A 115 -10.60 -13.69 6.65
C LYS A 115 -9.71 -13.05 5.59
N VAL A 116 -8.78 -13.82 5.04
CA VAL A 116 -7.93 -13.39 3.92
C VAL A 116 -8.78 -13.09 2.68
N THR A 117 -9.77 -13.93 2.39
CA THR A 117 -10.68 -13.76 1.25
C THR A 117 -11.54 -12.51 1.41
N GLU A 118 -12.07 -12.25 2.61
CA GLU A 118 -12.85 -11.04 2.91
C GLU A 118 -12.04 -9.77 2.59
N VAL A 119 -10.82 -9.67 3.11
CA VAL A 119 -9.93 -8.52 2.89
C VAL A 119 -9.55 -8.40 1.42
N SER A 120 -9.20 -9.51 0.77
CA SER A 120 -8.83 -9.53 -0.65
C SER A 120 -9.98 -9.08 -1.55
N LYS A 121 -11.21 -9.53 -1.27
CA LYS A 121 -12.41 -9.14 -2.02
C LYS A 121 -12.69 -7.64 -1.88
N ARG A 122 -12.50 -7.07 -0.69
CA ARG A 122 -12.65 -5.62 -0.46
C ARG A 122 -11.65 -4.80 -1.24
N LEU A 123 -10.39 -5.25 -1.34
CA LEU A 123 -9.35 -4.58 -2.12
C LEU A 123 -9.58 -4.72 -3.64
N TYR A 124 -10.12 -5.85 -4.10
CA TYR A 124 -10.35 -6.10 -5.54
C TYR A 124 -11.60 -5.42 -6.08
N SER A 125 -12.70 -5.46 -5.33
CA SER A 125 -14.02 -5.05 -5.83
C SER A 125 -14.23 -3.53 -5.86
N ARG A 126 -13.19 -2.74 -5.56
CA ARG A 126 -13.32 -1.31 -5.29
C ARG A 126 -12.45 -0.44 -6.15
#